data_AF-A0A7I0JQI1-F1
#
_entry.id   AF-A0A7I0JQI1-F1
#
_cell.length_a   1.000
_cell.length_b   1.000
_cell.length_c   1.000
_cell.angle_alpha   90.00
_cell.angle_beta   90.00
_cell.angle_gamma   90.00
#
_symmetry.space_group_name_H-M   'P 1'
#
loop_
_entity.id
_entity.type
_entity.pdbx_description
1 polymer ?
#
loop_
_entity_poly.entity_id
_entity_poly.type
_entity_poly.pdbx_seq_one_letter_code
_entity_poly.pdbx_strand_id
1 'polypeptide(L)' 'MIPAASFAGKRVSLFGLGGSGIATAHALIAGGADILAWDDNPDSVAKAAAAGIATGDLRAADWSR' A
#
# COMPACT_ATOMS: atom_id res chain seq x y z
N MET A 1 -9.89 3.53 -12.17
CA MET A 1 -8.58 3.00 -11.77
C MET A 1 -8.48 1.58 -12.33
N ILE A 2 -7.30 1.18 -12.84
CA ILE A 2 -7.10 -0.13 -13.50
C ILE A 2 -6.63 -1.13 -12.44
N PRO A 3 -7.36 -2.26 -12.20
CA PRO A 3 -6.95 -3.25 -11.22
C PRO A 3 -5.66 -3.97 -11.60
N ALA A 4 -4.72 -4.06 -10.66
CA ALA A 4 -3.46 -4.79 -10.82
C ALA A 4 -3.64 -6.28 -10.45
N ALA A 5 -4.42 -7.02 -11.25
CA ALA A 5 -4.83 -8.40 -10.94
C ALA A 5 -3.67 -9.41 -10.85
N SER A 6 -2.49 -9.10 -11.41
CA SER A 6 -1.28 -9.95 -11.32
C SER A 6 -0.78 -10.19 -9.89
N PHE A 7 -1.27 -9.39 -8.92
CA PHE A 7 -0.94 -9.49 -7.51
C PHE A 7 -2.09 -10.04 -6.64
N ALA A 8 -3.15 -10.56 -7.25
CA ALA A 8 -4.27 -11.16 -6.52
C ALA A 8 -3.79 -12.24 -5.52
N GLY A 9 -4.21 -12.12 -4.26
CA GLY A 9 -3.85 -13.02 -3.18
C GLY A 9 -2.39 -12.91 -2.71
N LYS A 10 -1.61 -11.98 -3.26
CA LYS A 10 -0.22 -11.73 -2.84
C LYS A 10 -0.17 -10.63 -1.80
N ARG A 11 0.79 -10.74 -0.88
CA ARG A 11 1.17 -9.67 0.03
C ARG A 11 2.17 -8.75 -0.68
N VAL A 12 1.85 -7.47 -0.82
CA VAL A 12 2.66 -6.48 -1.54
C VAL A 12 2.98 -5.31 -0.63
N SER A 13 4.25 -4.94 -0.54
CA SER A 13 4.65 -3.75 0.19
C SER A 13 4.87 -2.60 -0.76
N LEU A 14 4.29 -1.46 -0.41
CA LEU A 14 4.30 -0.26 -1.23
C LEU A 14 4.99 0.86 -0.47
N PHE A 15 6.16 1.27 -0.96
CA PHE A 15 6.87 2.42 -0.42
C PHE A 15 6.64 3.64 -1.33
N GLY A 16 6.30 4.77 -0.72
CA GLY A 16 5.98 6.02 -1.41
C GLY A 16 4.47 6.23 -1.52
N LEU A 17 3.98 7.29 -0.87
CA LEU A 17 2.57 7.66 -0.73
C LEU A 17 2.27 9.06 -1.31
N GLY A 18 3.06 9.48 -2.30
CA GLY A 18 2.70 10.59 -3.19
C GLY A 18 1.50 10.25 -4.08
N GLY A 19 1.16 11.13 -5.04
CA GLY A 19 -0.01 10.94 -5.91
C GLY A 19 -0.04 9.62 -6.68
N SER A 20 1.11 9.20 -7.23
CA SER A 20 1.26 7.90 -7.89
C SER A 20 1.21 6.72 -6.93
N GLY A 21 1.73 6.90 -5.71
CA GLY A 21 1.67 5.90 -4.64
C GLY A 21 0.24 5.56 -4.25
N ILE A 22 -0.59 6.57 -3.99
CA ILE A 22 -2.01 6.39 -3.67
C ILE A 22 -2.76 5.71 -4.82
N ALA A 23 -2.53 6.14 -6.07
CA ALA A 23 -3.15 5.50 -7.23
C ALA A 23 -2.73 4.03 -7.36
N THR A 24 -1.45 3.71 -7.08
CA THR A 24 -0.92 2.35 -7.11
C THR A 24 -1.50 1.49 -5.98
N ALA A 25 -1.64 2.03 -4.78
CA ALA A 25 -2.28 1.35 -3.65
C ALA A 25 -3.70 0.92 -4.01
N HIS A 26 -4.49 1.83 -4.59
CA HIS A 26 -5.83 1.49 -5.06
C HIS A 26 -5.81 0.43 -6.16
N ALA A 27 -4.90 0.52 -7.13
CA ALA A 27 -4.75 -0.50 -8.17
C ALA A 27 -4.46 -1.90 -7.61
N LEU A 28 -3.58 -2.00 -6.62
CA LEU A 28 -3.25 -3.25 -5.95
C LEU A 28 -4.44 -3.79 -5.14
N ILE A 29 -5.10 -2.94 -4.35
CA ILE A 29 -6.29 -3.32 -3.55
C ILE A 29 -7.40 -3.84 -4.46
N ALA A 30 -7.75 -3.11 -5.53
CA ALA A 30 -8.78 -3.54 -6.47
C ALA A 30 -8.36 -4.77 -7.27
N GLY A 31 -7.06 -5.00 -7.44
CA GLY A 31 -6.49 -6.22 -8.00
C GLY A 31 -6.53 -7.43 -7.05
N GLY A 32 -6.94 -7.24 -5.80
CA GLY A 32 -7.04 -8.31 -4.79
C GLY A 32 -5.74 -8.60 -4.06
N ALA A 33 -4.77 -7.68 -4.06
CA ALA A 33 -3.57 -7.81 -3.25
C ALA A 33 -3.85 -7.43 -1.78
N ASP A 34 -3.18 -8.12 -0.84
CA ASP A 34 -3.03 -7.67 0.54
C ASP A 34 -1.84 -6.70 0.56
N ILE A 35 -2.05 -5.44 0.96
CA ILE A 35 -0.99 -4.44 0.89
C ILE A 35 -0.62 -3.87 2.26
N LEU A 36 0.66 -3.57 2.42
CA LEU A 36 1.17 -2.74 3.51
C LEU A 36 1.93 -1.55 2.92
N ALA A 37 1.37 -0.35 3.08
CA ALA A 37 1.96 0.85 2.50
C ALA A 37 2.70 1.71 3.54
N TRP A 38 3.73 2.41 3.10
CA TRP A 38 4.56 3.25 3.97
C TRP A 38 5.22 4.39 3.21
N ASP A 39 5.58 5.42 3.95
CA ASP A 39 6.32 6.59 3.48
C ASP A 39 7.14 7.15 4.65
N ASP A 40 8.24 7.84 4.36
CA ASP A 40 9.04 8.52 5.39
C ASP A 40 8.37 9.81 5.89
N ASN A 41 7.44 10.38 5.12
CA ASN A 41 6.61 11.48 5.55
C ASN A 41 5.36 10.99 6.32
N PRO A 42 5.25 11.29 7.63
CA PRO A 42 4.11 10.88 8.45
C PRO A 42 2.78 11.47 7.95
N ASP A 43 2.78 12.65 7.32
CA ASP A 43 1.56 13.23 6.74
C ASP A 43 1.05 12.42 5.55
N SER A 44 1.96 11.87 4.74
CA SER A 44 1.61 10.98 3.63
C SER A 44 1.00 9.67 4.16
N VAL A 45 1.58 9.12 5.23
CA VAL A 45 1.04 7.93 5.91
C VAL A 45 -0.35 8.19 6.48
N ALA A 46 -0.56 9.32 7.15
CA ALA A 46 -1.85 9.69 7.72
C ALA A 46 -2.92 9.89 6.63
N LYS A 47 -2.58 10.53 5.50
CA LYS A 47 -3.47 10.69 4.35
C LYS A 47 -3.85 9.34 3.72
N ALA A 48 -2.89 8.43 3.57
CA ALA A 48 -3.16 7.10 3.03
C ALA A 48 -4.07 6.28 3.97
N ALA A 49 -3.82 6.32 5.27
CA ALA A 49 -4.68 5.68 6.26
C ALA A 49 -6.12 6.24 6.24
N ALA A 50 -6.27 7.57 6.13
CA ALA A 50 -7.58 8.21 5.98
C ALA A 50 -8.29 7.82 4.66
N ALA A 51 -7.54 7.45 3.62
CA ALA A 51 -8.06 6.92 2.37
C ALA A 51 -8.35 5.40 2.41
N GLY A 52 -8.23 4.76 3.57
CA GLY A 52 -8.51 3.33 3.76
C GLY A 52 -7.39 2.41 3.26
N ILE A 53 -6.19 2.94 3.00
CA ILE A 53 -5.01 2.14 2.65
C ILE A 53 -4.37 1.65 3.94
N ALA A 54 -4.14 0.34 4.06
CA ALA A 54 -3.41 -0.22 5.19
C ALA A 54 -1.97 0.30 5.20
N THR A 55 -1.56 0.90 6.32
CA THR A 55 -0.22 1.47 6.49
C THR A 55 0.50 0.89 7.71
N GLY A 56 1.83 0.85 7.65
CA GLY A 56 2.68 0.45 8.76
C GLY A 56 4.15 0.48 8.40
N ASP A 57 5.03 0.63 9.39
CA ASP A 57 6.48 0.74 9.15
C ASP A 57 7.02 -0.56 8.57
N LEU A 58 7.47 -0.49 7.31
CA LEU A 58 8.06 -1.63 6.61
C LEU A 58 9.32 -2.16 7.29
N ARG A 59 10.00 -1.35 8.11
CA ARG A 59 11.17 -1.78 8.90
C ARG A 59 10.76 -2.68 10.07
N ALA A 60 9.55 -2.49 10.60
CA ALA A 60 9.01 -3.24 11.73
C ALA A 60 8.07 -4.39 11.30
N ALA A 61 7.79 -4.51 10.01
CA ALA A 61 6.93 -5.55 9.47
C ALA A 61 7.58 -6.95 9.62
N ASP A 62 6.76 -7.95 9.90
CA ASP A 62 7.16 -9.36 9.88
C ASP A 62 7.14 -9.90 8.44
N TRP A 63 8.32 -10.25 7.94
CA TRP A 63 8.56 -10.74 6.57
C TRP A 63 8.75 -12.25 6.49
N SER A 64 8.64 -12.96 7.61
CA SER A 64 8.76 -14.43 7.63
C SER A 64 7.54 -15.15 7.06
N ARG A 65 6.56 -14.40 6.57
CA ARG A 65 5.21 -14.83 6.19
C ARG A 65 4.98 -14.73 4.68
#